data_AF-A0A285CID5-F1
#
_entry.id   AF-A0A285CID5-F1
#
_cell.length_a   1.000
_cell.length_b   1.000
_cell.length_c   1.000
_cell.angle_alpha   90.00
_cell.angle_beta   90.00
_cell.angle_gamma   90.00
#
_symmetry.space_group_name_H-M   'P 1'
#
loop_
_entity.id
_entity.type
_entity.pdbx_description
1 polymer ?
#
loop_
_entity_poly.entity_id
_entity_poly.type
_entity_poly.pdbx_seq_one_letter_code
_entity_poly.pdbx_strand_id
1 'polypeptide(L)'
;MIRQKKFFIRYLFFVFFLLGFFLFNNQVNANELRYVQVIQDTILYDDINGKQVVVGKLVKDEVFIIVSEDESYYYIKFGNHTAYFFKTDGVETDVGLTNHEIQPNSNTVIITQRPVTVFQNIGDAGGFALIGRNMRYPIIEKVGDYYRVHIGGRLGYISAKPNFVKPDPGIPVLMYHHMVENKDLHLWTGNQMVIAVEQFQEQVEYLAKHGYRTIGLSELEDYLNNEANLTGNTVVLTFDDGYLSVYQYAVPILREHGFHAVNFAIGIRIRQAAEPWDPAYLQYMGLKEMNEAGDILEHQHHTYMMHLRVKETNNPYMIEFEESAIIADLELGKIQINKSAAVNDVSEVKYLAYPWGQYDDEAISASLTSGISMAFTTEPGYVQLGMEKMKLPRQGIAQSHPFHYFIKKIEGTF
;
A
#
# COMPACT_ATOMS: atom_id res chain seq x y z
N MET A 1 -61.24 36.10 27.85
CA MET A 1 -61.37 35.89 26.39
C MET A 1 -60.25 36.66 25.70
N ILE A 2 -59.22 35.92 25.25
CA ILE A 2 -58.17 36.26 24.27
C ILE A 2 -57.52 37.65 24.37
N ARG A 3 -56.35 37.72 25.02
CA ARG A 3 -55.41 38.85 24.93
C ARG A 3 -54.26 38.50 23.98
N GLN A 4 -54.12 39.34 22.95
CA GLN A 4 -53.04 39.39 21.97
C GLN A 4 -51.65 39.37 22.63
N LYS A 5 -50.73 38.58 22.06
CA LYS A 5 -49.28 38.76 22.21
C LYS A 5 -48.57 38.60 20.86
N LYS A 6 -48.20 39.75 20.32
CA LYS A 6 -46.94 40.11 19.65
C LYS A 6 -46.32 39.08 18.68
N PHE A 7 -46.50 39.38 17.40
CA PHE A 7 -45.56 39.01 16.34
C PHE A 7 -44.18 39.60 16.63
N PHE A 8 -43.16 38.74 16.71
CA PHE A 8 -41.78 39.13 16.55
C PHE A 8 -41.23 38.33 15.36
N ILE A 9 -40.99 39.06 14.29
CA ILE A 9 -40.33 38.59 13.07
C ILE A 9 -38.88 38.29 13.44
N ARG A 10 -38.46 37.03 13.27
CA ARG A 10 -37.04 36.66 13.16
C ARG A 10 -36.82 36.17 11.74
N TYR A 11 -36.19 37.02 10.93
CA TYR A 11 -35.58 36.64 9.67
C TYR A 11 -34.50 35.58 9.94
N LEU A 12 -34.72 34.35 9.48
CA LEU A 12 -33.67 33.35 9.40
C LEU A 12 -32.97 33.56 8.05
N PHE A 13 -31.75 34.08 8.07
CA PHE A 13 -30.87 34.08 6.91
C PHE A 13 -30.47 32.63 6.61
N PHE A 14 -31.09 32.02 5.60
CA PHE A 14 -30.55 30.82 4.97
C PHE A 14 -29.43 31.26 4.02
N VAL A 15 -28.17 31.07 4.44
CA VAL A 15 -27.03 31.12 3.53
C VAL A 15 -27.05 29.81 2.74
N PHE A 16 -27.58 29.86 1.52
CA PHE A 16 -27.39 28.79 0.54
C PHE A 16 -25.93 28.86 0.07
N PHE A 17 -25.10 27.90 0.50
CA PHE A 17 -23.85 27.60 -0.19
C PHE A 17 -24.21 26.90 -1.50
N LEU A 18 -24.32 27.69 -2.57
CA LEU A 18 -24.29 27.20 -3.94
C LEU A 18 -22.87 26.69 -4.21
N LEU A 19 -22.63 25.40 -3.96
CA LEU A 19 -21.50 24.69 -4.56
C LEU A 19 -21.79 24.59 -6.07
N GLY A 20 -21.29 25.57 -6.81
CA GLY A 20 -21.24 25.52 -8.25
C GLY A 20 -20.38 24.33 -8.66
N PHE A 21 -21.03 23.28 -9.17
CA PHE A 21 -20.38 22.26 -9.99
C PHE A 21 -19.79 22.98 -11.21
N PHE A 22 -18.48 23.26 -11.17
CA PHE A 22 -17.72 23.52 -12.37
C PHE A 22 -17.64 22.21 -13.14
N LEU A 23 -18.52 22.04 -14.11
CA LEU A 23 -18.29 21.12 -15.22
C LEU A 23 -17.08 21.65 -15.97
N PHE A 24 -15.89 21.11 -15.66
CA PHE A 24 -14.75 21.24 -16.55
C PHE A 24 -15.09 20.53 -17.85
N ASN A 25 -15.48 21.34 -18.82
CA ASN A 25 -15.56 20.95 -20.21
C ASN A 25 -14.09 20.76 -20.66
N ASN A 26 -13.55 19.55 -20.49
CA ASN A 26 -12.25 19.18 -21.01
C ASN A 26 -12.36 19.08 -22.54
N GLN A 27 -12.31 20.24 -23.21
CA GLN A 27 -11.63 20.28 -24.50
C GLN A 27 -10.17 19.94 -24.20
N VAL A 28 -9.78 18.71 -24.52
CA VAL A 28 -8.39 18.27 -24.50
C VAL A 28 -7.66 19.09 -25.56
N ASN A 29 -7.11 20.23 -25.14
CA ASN A 29 -5.95 20.79 -25.84
C ASN A 29 -4.84 19.75 -25.69
N ALA A 30 -4.32 19.28 -26.82
CA ALA A 30 -3.08 18.52 -26.81
C ALA A 30 -2.00 19.43 -26.19
N ASN A 31 -1.64 19.18 -24.94
CA ASN A 31 -0.57 19.92 -24.29
C ASN A 31 0.69 19.77 -25.14
N GLU A 32 1.23 20.90 -25.58
CA GLU A 32 2.54 20.97 -26.19
C GLU A 32 3.55 20.40 -25.20
N LEU A 33 4.32 19.39 -25.63
CA LEU A 33 5.33 18.77 -24.77
C LEU A 33 6.36 19.82 -24.37
N ARG A 34 6.59 19.97 -23.07
CA ARG A 34 7.63 20.85 -22.52
C ARG A 34 8.89 20.05 -22.21
N TYR A 35 10.04 20.62 -22.52
CA TYR A 35 11.33 19.97 -22.34
C TYR A 35 12.22 20.79 -21.42
N VAL A 36 13.04 20.09 -20.63
CA VAL A 36 14.05 20.66 -19.75
C VAL A 36 15.40 20.02 -20.03
N GLN A 37 16.42 20.83 -20.25
CA GLN A 37 17.81 20.39 -20.29
C GLN A 37 18.43 20.56 -18.90
N VAL A 38 19.02 19.49 -18.35
CA VAL A 38 19.77 19.61 -17.09
C VAL A 38 21.14 20.21 -17.34
N ILE A 39 21.53 21.24 -16.58
CA ILE A 39 22.79 21.98 -16.80
C ILE A 39 23.98 21.42 -16.00
N GLN A 40 23.71 20.44 -15.14
CA GLN A 40 24.68 19.69 -14.36
C GLN A 40 24.19 18.25 -14.12
N ASP A 41 25.04 17.42 -13.51
CA ASP A 41 24.61 16.12 -13.02
C ASP A 41 23.60 16.33 -11.87
N THR A 42 22.37 15.89 -12.08
CA THR A 42 21.23 16.29 -11.24
C THR A 42 20.64 15.11 -10.51
N ILE A 43 20.49 15.21 -9.19
CA ILE A 43 19.87 14.14 -8.38
C ILE A 43 18.36 14.12 -8.61
N LEU A 44 17.81 12.93 -8.79
CA LEU A 44 16.36 12.70 -8.81
C LEU A 44 15.88 12.25 -7.45
N TYR A 45 14.79 12.87 -7.01
CA TYR A 45 14.09 12.55 -5.79
C TYR A 45 12.69 12.01 -6.09
N ASP A 46 12.17 11.19 -5.20
CA ASP A 46 10.77 10.81 -5.19
C ASP A 46 10.30 10.77 -3.73
N ASP A 47 9.03 11.08 -3.49
CA ASP A 47 8.43 11.02 -2.17
C ASP A 47 7.85 9.63 -1.96
N ILE A 48 8.72 8.72 -1.52
CA ILE A 48 8.35 7.34 -1.24
C ILE A 48 8.00 7.24 0.25
N ASN A 49 6.71 7.08 0.53
CA ASN A 49 6.15 6.90 1.87
C ASN A 49 6.36 8.13 2.77
N GLY A 50 6.07 9.33 2.22
CA GLY A 50 6.24 10.61 2.93
C GLY A 50 7.70 10.97 3.24
N LYS A 51 8.66 10.25 2.66
CA LYS A 51 10.10 10.55 2.76
C LYS A 51 10.67 10.82 1.39
N GLN A 52 11.40 11.92 1.28
CA GLN A 52 12.20 12.20 0.11
C GLN A 52 13.33 11.17 -0.01
N VAL A 53 13.33 10.39 -1.08
CA VAL A 53 14.31 9.34 -1.39
C VAL A 53 15.04 9.70 -2.68
N VAL A 54 16.37 9.53 -2.69
CA VAL A 54 17.16 9.62 -3.91
C VAL A 54 16.89 8.39 -4.78
N VAL A 55 16.21 8.57 -5.90
CA VAL A 55 15.81 7.47 -6.80
C VAL A 55 16.69 7.35 -8.03
N GLY A 56 17.51 8.35 -8.32
CA GLY A 56 18.35 8.33 -9.51
C GLY A 56 19.17 9.59 -9.71
N LYS A 57 19.72 9.71 -10.91
CA LYS A 57 20.48 10.88 -11.36
C LYS A 57 20.25 11.11 -12.85
N LEU A 58 20.12 12.35 -13.26
CA LEU A 58 20.14 12.79 -14.66
C LEU A 58 21.56 13.24 -15.02
N VAL A 59 22.03 12.89 -16.21
CA VAL A 59 23.36 13.27 -16.68
C VAL A 59 23.32 14.67 -17.28
N LYS A 60 24.35 15.47 -16.97
CA LYS A 60 24.51 16.82 -17.50
C LYS A 60 24.27 16.90 -19.02
N ASP A 61 23.66 17.99 -19.46
CA ASP A 61 23.36 18.37 -20.84
C ASP A 61 22.28 17.53 -21.53
N GLU A 62 21.71 16.52 -20.86
CA GLU A 62 20.60 15.72 -21.36
C GLU A 62 19.24 16.42 -21.22
N VAL A 63 18.31 16.10 -22.13
CA VAL A 63 16.96 16.68 -22.19
C VAL A 63 15.92 15.67 -21.72
N PHE A 64 14.88 16.13 -21.03
CA PHE A 64 13.76 15.33 -20.51
C PHE A 64 12.42 16.03 -20.71
N ILE A 65 11.33 15.26 -20.70
CA ILE A 65 9.96 15.78 -20.77
C ILE A 65 9.48 16.16 -19.38
N ILE A 66 9.03 17.40 -19.23
CA ILE A 66 8.36 17.89 -18.02
C ILE A 66 6.93 17.36 -18.02
N VAL A 67 6.57 16.61 -16.97
CA VAL A 67 5.20 16.13 -16.73
C VAL A 67 4.39 17.21 -16.01
N SER A 68 4.98 17.83 -15.00
CA SER A 68 4.40 18.93 -14.22
C SER A 68 5.53 19.71 -13.53
N GLU A 69 5.18 20.80 -12.86
CA GLU A 69 6.11 21.62 -12.08
C GLU A 69 5.40 22.30 -10.91
N ASP A 70 6.16 22.68 -9.90
CA ASP A 70 5.72 23.60 -8.84
C ASP A 70 6.67 24.80 -8.74
N GLU A 71 6.70 25.52 -7.61
CA GLU A 71 7.58 26.68 -7.42
C GLU A 71 9.07 26.32 -7.43
N SER A 72 9.44 25.11 -7.00
CA SER A 72 10.82 24.70 -6.75
C SER A 72 11.30 23.56 -7.65
N TYR A 73 10.40 22.74 -8.18
CA TYR A 73 10.73 21.48 -8.83
C TYR A 73 10.12 21.30 -10.22
N TYR A 74 10.86 20.60 -11.07
CA TYR A 74 10.31 19.93 -12.25
C TYR A 74 10.03 18.47 -11.92
N TYR A 75 8.89 17.95 -12.39
CA TYR A 75 8.51 16.55 -12.28
C TYR A 75 8.62 15.89 -13.65
N ILE A 76 9.23 14.71 -13.68
CA ILE A 76 9.43 13.91 -14.89
C ILE A 76 8.98 12.48 -14.66
N LYS A 77 8.64 11.75 -15.72
CA LYS A 77 8.26 10.33 -15.61
C LYS A 77 9.40 9.51 -15.02
N PHE A 78 9.12 8.69 -14.00
CA PHE A 78 10.08 7.76 -13.42
C PHE A 78 9.33 6.51 -12.97
N GLY A 79 9.71 5.35 -13.50
CA GLY A 79 8.95 4.12 -13.33
C GLY A 79 7.51 4.29 -13.83
N ASN A 80 6.55 4.03 -12.94
CA ASN A 80 5.12 4.15 -13.23
C ASN A 80 4.52 5.49 -12.78
N HIS A 81 5.22 6.25 -11.92
CA HIS A 81 4.81 7.57 -11.47
C HIS A 81 5.80 8.66 -11.96
N THR A 82 6.01 9.72 -11.18
CA THR A 82 6.97 10.79 -11.40
C THR A 82 8.08 10.77 -10.35
N ALA A 83 9.21 11.38 -10.71
CA ALA A 83 10.27 11.81 -9.81
C ALA A 83 10.55 13.29 -10.09
N TYR A 84 11.21 13.99 -9.18
CA TYR A 84 11.43 15.42 -9.26
C TYR A 84 12.88 15.84 -9.02
N PHE A 85 13.23 17.02 -9.52
CA PHE A 85 14.51 17.68 -9.29
C PHE A 85 14.36 19.20 -9.28
N PHE A 86 15.34 19.90 -8.69
CA PHE A 86 15.28 21.35 -8.53
C PHE A 86 15.29 22.08 -9.87
N LYS A 87 14.42 23.08 -10.03
CA LYS A 87 14.40 23.92 -11.24
C LYS A 87 15.72 24.63 -11.50
N THR A 88 16.49 24.94 -10.46
CA THR A 88 17.82 25.54 -10.59
C THR A 88 18.82 24.68 -11.37
N ASP A 89 18.55 23.37 -11.47
CA ASP A 89 19.41 22.42 -12.18
C ASP A 89 18.99 22.22 -13.65
N GLY A 90 17.94 22.92 -14.12
CA GLY A 90 17.42 22.76 -15.47
C GLY A 90 17.02 24.08 -16.15
N VAL A 91 17.12 24.11 -17.47
CA VAL A 91 16.66 25.23 -18.31
C VAL A 91 15.68 24.67 -19.33
N GLU A 92 14.49 25.26 -19.41
CA GLU A 92 13.51 24.89 -20.44
C GLU A 92 14.09 25.11 -21.84
N THR A 93 13.78 24.21 -22.75
CA THR A 93 14.35 24.20 -24.10
C THR A 93 13.32 23.78 -25.13
N ASP A 94 13.43 24.34 -26.34
CA ASP A 94 12.64 23.92 -27.50
C ASP A 94 13.23 22.69 -28.19
N VAL A 95 14.40 22.22 -27.73
CA VAL A 95 15.05 21.02 -28.25
C VAL A 95 14.25 19.79 -27.82
N GLY A 96 13.36 19.33 -28.69
CA GLY A 96 12.56 18.14 -28.45
C GLY A 96 13.37 16.83 -28.49
N LEU A 97 12.74 15.76 -28.01
CA LEU A 97 13.31 14.42 -28.01
C LEU A 97 12.91 13.65 -29.27
N THR A 98 13.84 12.93 -29.89
CA THR A 98 13.54 12.09 -31.08
C THR A 98 13.08 10.68 -30.72
N ASN A 99 13.28 10.25 -29.46
CA ASN A 99 12.95 8.92 -28.93
C ASN A 99 11.86 8.94 -27.85
N HIS A 100 10.93 9.89 -27.93
CA HIS A 100 9.75 9.90 -27.08
C HIS A 100 8.73 8.90 -27.65
N GLU A 101 8.41 7.86 -26.91
CA GLU A 101 7.39 6.88 -27.28
C GLU A 101 6.44 6.69 -26.09
N ILE A 102 5.14 6.57 -26.36
CA ILE A 102 4.08 6.47 -25.34
C ILE A 102 3.80 4.98 -25.03
N GLN A 103 4.79 4.11 -25.15
CA GLN A 103 4.56 2.70 -24.82
C GLN A 103 4.35 2.58 -23.31
N PRO A 104 3.23 2.02 -22.82
CA PRO A 104 3.08 1.80 -21.39
C PRO A 104 4.11 0.76 -20.92
N ASN A 105 4.55 0.88 -19.67
CA ASN A 105 5.33 -0.19 -19.06
C ASN A 105 4.50 -1.48 -19.00
N SER A 106 5.17 -2.62 -19.04
CA SER A 106 4.54 -3.91 -18.74
C SER A 106 4.32 -4.05 -17.22
N ASN A 107 3.59 -5.10 -16.82
CA ASN A 107 3.50 -5.51 -15.42
C ASN A 107 4.74 -6.28 -14.92
N THR A 108 5.76 -6.44 -15.76
CA THR A 108 7.02 -7.07 -15.35
C THR A 108 7.89 -6.03 -14.65
N VAL A 109 8.40 -6.39 -13.47
CA VAL A 109 9.14 -5.48 -12.60
C VAL A 109 10.49 -6.10 -12.24
N ILE A 110 11.50 -5.24 -12.08
CA ILE A 110 12.82 -5.60 -11.57
C ILE A 110 13.14 -4.82 -10.31
N ILE A 111 14.12 -5.29 -9.53
CA ILE A 111 14.73 -4.53 -8.45
C ILE A 111 16.19 -4.27 -8.80
N THR A 112 16.60 -3.00 -8.79
CA THR A 112 18.01 -2.65 -8.99
C THR A 112 18.86 -3.03 -7.77
N GLN A 113 19.99 -3.68 -8.01
CA GLN A 113 20.91 -4.16 -6.96
C GLN A 113 22.00 -3.14 -6.62
N ARG A 114 22.23 -2.20 -7.53
CA ARG A 114 23.19 -1.10 -7.49
C ARG A 114 22.67 0.03 -8.39
N PRO A 115 23.26 1.23 -8.40
CA PRO A 115 22.94 2.23 -9.42
C PRO A 115 23.14 1.66 -10.83
N VAL A 116 22.14 1.78 -11.70
CA VAL A 116 22.12 1.23 -13.05
C VAL A 116 22.05 2.35 -14.07
N THR A 117 23.03 2.40 -14.98
CA THR A 117 23.07 3.35 -16.09
C THR A 117 21.96 3.04 -17.10
N VAL A 118 21.27 4.08 -17.54
CA VAL A 118 20.28 4.05 -18.63
C VAL A 118 20.94 4.57 -19.91
N PHE A 119 21.12 3.68 -20.87
CA PHE A 119 21.73 3.98 -22.17
C PHE A 119 20.67 4.42 -23.17
N GLN A 120 21.03 5.35 -24.05
CA GLN A 120 20.17 5.77 -25.15
C GLN A 120 20.00 4.62 -26.16
N ASN A 121 21.11 3.96 -26.51
CA ASN A 121 21.14 2.75 -27.34
C ASN A 121 22.02 1.66 -26.71
N ILE A 122 21.78 0.41 -27.11
CA ILE A 122 22.63 -0.71 -26.72
C ILE A 122 24.03 -0.54 -27.31
N GLY A 123 25.05 -0.54 -26.45
CA GLY A 123 26.46 -0.42 -26.83
C GLY A 123 27.05 0.98 -26.65
N ASP A 124 26.25 1.96 -26.24
CA ASP A 124 26.74 3.31 -25.94
C ASP A 124 27.77 3.31 -24.80
N ALA A 125 28.79 4.15 -24.92
CA ALA A 125 29.85 4.28 -23.91
C ALA A 125 29.40 5.03 -22.64
N GLY A 126 28.30 5.77 -22.73
CA GLY A 126 27.72 6.56 -21.64
C GLY A 126 26.20 6.47 -21.65
N GLY A 127 25.58 6.76 -20.51
CA GLY A 127 24.12 6.83 -20.39
C GLY A 127 23.66 8.25 -20.13
N PHE A 128 22.35 8.47 -20.26
CA PHE A 128 21.72 9.77 -20.07
C PHE A 128 21.08 9.91 -18.67
N ALA A 129 20.91 8.80 -17.95
CA ALA A 129 20.42 8.79 -16.57
C ALA A 129 20.96 7.57 -15.81
N LEU A 130 20.78 7.58 -14.49
CA LEU A 130 21.00 6.44 -13.60
C LEU A 130 19.74 6.20 -12.78
N ILE A 131 19.33 4.94 -12.66
CA ILE A 131 18.35 4.48 -11.67
C ILE A 131 19.13 4.08 -10.42
N GLY A 132 18.69 4.53 -9.25
CA GLY A 132 19.31 4.26 -7.95
C GLY A 132 19.31 2.77 -7.58
N ARG A 133 19.95 2.42 -6.46
CA ARG A 133 19.91 1.06 -5.89
C ARG A 133 18.56 0.82 -5.20
N ASN A 134 18.12 -0.44 -5.15
CA ASN A 134 16.92 -0.88 -4.45
C ASN A 134 15.64 -0.22 -4.99
N MET A 135 15.60 0.06 -6.29
CA MET A 135 14.42 0.61 -6.96
C MET A 135 13.60 -0.52 -7.56
N ARG A 136 12.32 -0.59 -7.20
CA ARG A 136 11.33 -1.45 -7.84
C ARG A 136 10.88 -0.75 -9.12
N TYR A 137 11.36 -1.24 -10.26
CA TYR A 137 11.27 -0.52 -11.53
C TYR A 137 10.54 -1.37 -12.58
N PRO A 138 9.42 -0.88 -13.13
CA PRO A 138 8.70 -1.58 -14.19
C PRO A 138 9.49 -1.50 -15.51
N ILE A 139 9.46 -2.59 -16.28
CA ILE A 139 10.11 -2.66 -17.59
C ILE A 139 9.09 -2.64 -18.70
N ILE A 140 9.51 -2.27 -19.91
CA ILE A 140 8.68 -2.40 -21.11
C ILE A 140 8.81 -3.82 -21.66
N GLU A 141 10.04 -4.24 -21.94
CA GLU A 141 10.36 -5.57 -22.46
C GLU A 141 11.83 -5.93 -22.24
N LYS A 142 12.18 -7.20 -22.48
CA LYS A 142 13.55 -7.69 -22.48
C LYS A 142 14.09 -7.76 -23.92
N VAL A 143 15.26 -7.16 -24.16
CA VAL A 143 15.95 -7.15 -25.45
C VAL A 143 17.38 -7.66 -25.26
N GLY A 144 17.58 -8.96 -25.49
CA GLY A 144 18.87 -9.62 -25.24
C GLY A 144 19.29 -9.51 -23.77
N ASP A 145 20.48 -8.95 -23.53
CA ASP A 145 21.06 -8.70 -22.21
C ASP A 145 20.63 -7.36 -21.57
N TYR A 146 19.57 -6.74 -22.10
CA TYR A 146 19.05 -5.46 -21.64
C TYR A 146 17.55 -5.51 -21.39
N TYR A 147 17.07 -4.63 -20.53
CA TYR A 147 15.66 -4.27 -20.43
C TYR A 147 15.45 -2.89 -21.05
N ARG A 148 14.38 -2.74 -21.83
CA ARG A 148 13.92 -1.42 -22.28
C ARG A 148 13.04 -0.81 -21.19
N VAL A 149 13.30 0.45 -20.86
CA VAL A 149 12.63 1.19 -19.77
C VAL A 149 12.29 2.61 -20.20
N HIS A 150 11.32 3.22 -19.52
CA HIS A 150 11.04 4.65 -19.62
C HIS A 150 11.70 5.43 -18.49
N ILE A 151 12.31 6.58 -18.78
CA ILE A 151 12.71 7.58 -17.79
C ILE A 151 12.70 8.97 -18.42
N GLY A 152 12.12 9.95 -17.72
CA GLY A 152 11.99 11.34 -18.15
C GLY A 152 11.37 11.52 -19.53
N GLY A 153 10.40 10.68 -19.88
CA GLY A 153 9.73 10.70 -21.19
C GLY A 153 10.52 10.08 -22.34
N ARG A 154 11.65 9.42 -22.06
CA ARG A 154 12.53 8.78 -23.05
C ARG A 154 12.56 7.28 -22.88
N LEU A 155 12.73 6.58 -24.00
CA LEU A 155 13.16 5.20 -24.00
C LEU A 155 14.65 5.09 -23.71
N GLY A 156 15.00 4.11 -22.88
CA GLY A 156 16.39 3.75 -22.63
C GLY A 156 16.57 2.26 -22.36
N TYR A 157 17.81 1.84 -22.25
CA TYR A 157 18.22 0.46 -22.03
C TYR A 157 19.01 0.36 -20.73
N ILE A 158 18.67 -0.61 -19.89
CA ILE A 158 19.43 -0.96 -18.68
C ILE A 158 19.92 -2.40 -18.77
N SER A 159 21.06 -2.71 -18.14
CA SER A 159 21.57 -4.08 -18.16
C SER A 159 20.64 -5.04 -17.41
N ALA A 160 20.30 -6.17 -18.04
CA ALA A 160 19.51 -7.25 -17.45
C ALA A 160 20.36 -8.26 -16.65
N LYS A 161 21.66 -7.99 -16.48
CA LYS A 161 22.57 -8.92 -15.80
C LYS A 161 22.27 -8.98 -14.28
N PRO A 162 22.35 -10.16 -13.64
CA PRO A 162 21.95 -10.37 -12.24
C PRO A 162 22.68 -9.50 -11.20
N ASN A 163 23.87 -9.00 -11.54
CA ASN A 163 24.63 -8.11 -10.68
C ASN A 163 24.08 -6.67 -10.66
N PHE A 164 23.32 -6.25 -11.69
CA PHE A 164 22.70 -4.94 -11.79
C PHE A 164 21.25 -4.95 -11.33
N VAL A 165 20.50 -5.98 -11.71
CA VAL A 165 19.06 -6.10 -11.44
C VAL A 165 18.70 -7.54 -11.09
N LYS A 166 17.61 -7.72 -10.34
CA LYS A 166 16.95 -9.03 -10.15
C LYS A 166 15.48 -8.93 -10.57
N PRO A 167 14.86 -10.02 -11.03
CA PRO A 167 13.41 -10.09 -11.12
C PRO A 167 12.78 -9.75 -9.77
N ASP A 168 11.67 -9.03 -9.80
CA ASP A 168 10.90 -8.72 -8.61
C ASP A 168 9.79 -9.77 -8.42
N PRO A 169 9.80 -10.55 -7.32
CA PRO A 169 8.72 -11.50 -7.06
C PRO A 169 7.41 -10.81 -6.66
N GLY A 170 7.41 -9.51 -6.36
CA GLY A 170 6.26 -8.73 -5.88
C GLY A 170 6.47 -8.19 -4.46
N ILE A 171 5.40 -7.71 -3.82
CA ILE A 171 5.41 -7.20 -2.45
C ILE A 171 4.89 -8.29 -1.52
N PRO A 172 5.66 -8.74 -0.52
CA PRO A 172 5.15 -9.66 0.48
C PRO A 172 4.18 -8.94 1.41
N VAL A 173 2.98 -9.51 1.57
CA VAL A 173 1.98 -9.09 2.56
C VAL A 173 1.93 -10.15 3.64
N LEU A 174 2.53 -9.89 4.80
CA LEU A 174 2.61 -10.88 5.88
C LEU A 174 1.29 -10.91 6.66
N MET A 175 0.83 -12.12 6.98
CA MET A 175 -0.41 -12.34 7.74
C MET A 175 -0.08 -12.96 9.09
N TYR A 176 -0.34 -12.18 10.14
CA TYR A 176 -0.25 -12.54 11.56
C TYR A 176 -1.66 -12.52 12.19
N HIS A 177 -1.81 -13.10 13.37
CA HIS A 177 -3.07 -13.09 14.12
C HIS A 177 -2.81 -12.76 15.59
N HIS A 178 -2.49 -13.79 16.39
CA HIS A 178 -2.35 -13.67 17.83
C HIS A 178 -0.90 -13.93 18.27
N MET A 179 -0.50 -13.37 19.40
CA MET A 179 0.80 -13.64 19.99
C MET A 179 0.75 -13.59 21.51
N VAL A 180 1.59 -14.42 22.12
CA VAL A 180 1.77 -14.51 23.58
C VAL A 180 3.24 -14.64 23.91
N GLU A 181 3.61 -14.35 25.16
CA GLU A 181 4.98 -14.59 25.64
C GLU A 181 5.32 -16.07 25.51
N ASN A 182 6.60 -16.41 25.27
CA ASN A 182 7.05 -17.79 25.14
C ASN A 182 6.57 -18.73 26.24
N LYS A 183 6.55 -18.25 27.50
CA LYS A 183 6.10 -19.03 28.66
C LYS A 183 4.62 -19.46 28.55
N ASP A 184 3.80 -18.73 27.80
CA ASP A 184 2.35 -18.93 27.69
C ASP A 184 1.93 -19.66 26.40
N LEU A 185 2.86 -19.89 25.46
CA LEU A 185 2.58 -20.61 24.21
C LEU A 185 1.96 -22.00 24.41
N HIS A 186 2.26 -22.65 25.54
CA HIS A 186 1.71 -23.97 25.87
C HIS A 186 0.17 -23.96 25.99
N LEU A 187 -0.44 -22.82 26.32
CA LEU A 187 -1.89 -22.64 26.40
C LEU A 187 -2.58 -22.74 25.03
N TRP A 188 -1.82 -22.55 23.94
CA TRP A 188 -2.32 -22.49 22.56
C TRP A 188 -1.88 -23.70 21.73
N THR A 189 -1.55 -24.81 22.39
CA THR A 189 -1.09 -26.04 21.72
C THR A 189 -2.06 -26.47 20.62
N GLY A 190 -1.55 -26.60 19.39
CA GLY A 190 -2.34 -26.98 18.21
C GLY A 190 -2.85 -25.80 17.38
N ASN A 191 -2.77 -24.57 17.88
CA ASN A 191 -3.10 -23.38 17.08
C ASN A 191 -1.83 -22.76 16.48
N GLN A 192 -1.62 -23.01 15.18
CA GLN A 192 -0.45 -22.51 14.46
C GLN A 192 -0.46 -21.00 14.22
N MET A 193 -1.58 -20.32 14.45
CA MET A 193 -1.74 -18.88 14.24
C MET A 193 -1.37 -18.05 15.47
N VAL A 194 -0.95 -18.69 16.56
CA VAL A 194 -0.43 -18.02 17.77
C VAL A 194 1.09 -18.14 17.80
N ILE A 195 1.79 -17.02 17.66
CA ILE A 195 3.26 -16.99 17.67
C ILE A 195 3.82 -16.46 18.99
N ALA A 196 5.09 -16.75 19.26
CA ALA A 196 5.81 -16.11 20.35
C ALA A 196 6.05 -14.63 20.03
N VAL A 197 5.97 -13.77 21.04
CA VAL A 197 6.39 -12.36 20.92
C VAL A 197 7.85 -12.26 20.45
N GLU A 198 8.72 -13.13 20.96
CA GLU A 198 10.14 -13.17 20.60
C GLU A 198 10.37 -13.57 19.13
N GLN A 199 9.50 -14.44 18.59
CA GLN A 199 9.54 -14.80 17.17
C GLN A 199 9.14 -13.60 16.29
N PHE A 200 8.12 -12.82 16.70
CA PHE A 200 7.75 -11.60 16.00
C PHE A 200 8.85 -10.54 16.07
N GLN A 201 9.47 -10.37 17.25
CA GLN A 201 10.57 -9.44 17.44
C GLN A 201 11.75 -9.75 16.52
N GLU A 202 12.20 -11.02 16.46
CA GLU A 202 13.30 -11.44 15.58
C GLU A 202 13.00 -11.13 14.10
N GLN A 203 11.74 -11.28 13.68
CA GLN A 203 11.28 -10.97 12.33
C GLN A 203 11.32 -9.47 12.03
N VAL A 204 10.83 -8.62 12.94
CA VAL A 204 10.86 -7.16 12.78
C VAL A 204 12.30 -6.63 12.79
N GLU A 205 13.14 -7.13 13.69
CA GLU A 205 14.57 -6.79 13.75
C GLU A 205 15.30 -7.14 12.45
N TYR A 206 14.98 -8.29 11.86
CA TYR A 206 15.52 -8.67 10.55
C TYR A 206 15.13 -7.69 9.45
N LEU A 207 13.85 -7.33 9.37
CA LEU A 207 13.36 -6.37 8.39
C LEU A 207 14.11 -5.03 8.54
N ALA A 208 14.19 -4.49 9.75
CA ALA A 208 14.91 -3.26 10.02
C ALA A 208 16.40 -3.34 9.64
N LYS A 209 17.09 -4.43 10.04
CA LYS A 209 18.51 -4.65 9.77
C LYS A 209 18.83 -4.75 8.27
N HIS A 210 17.91 -5.29 7.47
CA HIS A 210 18.10 -5.47 6.02
C HIS A 210 17.51 -4.33 5.19
N GLY A 211 17.11 -3.23 5.85
CA GLY A 211 16.62 -2.02 5.19
C GLY A 211 15.24 -2.19 4.56
N TYR A 212 14.42 -3.10 5.09
CA TYR A 212 13.00 -3.15 4.74
C TYR A 212 12.26 -1.96 5.33
N ARG A 213 11.23 -1.53 4.60
CA ARG A 213 10.26 -0.55 5.04
C ARG A 213 8.88 -1.18 4.99
N THR A 214 8.10 -0.91 6.02
CA THR A 214 6.67 -1.26 6.03
C THR A 214 5.87 -0.17 5.33
N ILE A 215 4.81 -0.56 4.63
CA ILE A 215 3.81 0.35 4.06
C ILE A 215 2.40 0.01 4.54
N GLY A 216 1.52 1.01 4.51
CA GLY A 216 0.07 0.85 4.64
C GLY A 216 -0.58 0.36 3.35
N LEU A 217 -1.90 0.22 3.35
CA LEU A 217 -2.63 -0.28 2.19
C LEU A 217 -2.94 0.78 1.14
N SER A 218 -3.02 2.06 1.51
CA SER A 218 -3.11 3.16 0.54
C SER A 218 -1.88 3.19 -0.37
N GLU A 219 -0.69 3.12 0.21
CA GLU A 219 0.58 3.08 -0.54
C GLU A 219 0.69 1.84 -1.44
N LEU A 220 0.17 0.69 -0.97
CA LEU A 220 0.09 -0.52 -1.80
C LEU A 220 -0.89 -0.32 -2.96
N GLU A 221 -2.06 0.27 -2.70
CA GLU A 221 -3.07 0.54 -3.73
C GLU A 221 -2.53 1.51 -4.79
N ASP A 222 -1.91 2.61 -4.37
CA ASP A 222 -1.31 3.62 -5.26
C ASP A 222 -0.24 2.97 -6.15
N TYR A 223 0.60 2.08 -5.58
CA TYR A 223 1.56 1.31 -6.37
C TYR A 223 0.87 0.43 -7.42
N LEU A 224 -0.18 -0.30 -7.04
CA LEU A 224 -0.94 -1.15 -7.96
C LEU A 224 -1.72 -0.35 -9.03
N ASN A 225 -2.04 0.92 -8.75
CA ASN A 225 -2.65 1.86 -9.67
C ASN A 225 -1.67 2.55 -10.62
N ASN A 226 -0.35 2.35 -10.43
CA ASN A 226 0.70 3.13 -11.11
C ASN A 226 0.73 4.61 -10.67
N GLU A 227 0.27 4.89 -9.46
CA GLU A 227 0.18 6.22 -8.84
C GLU A 227 1.29 6.45 -7.80
N ALA A 228 2.10 5.44 -7.50
CA ALA A 228 3.29 5.57 -6.66
C ALA A 228 4.45 4.68 -7.15
N ASN A 229 5.68 5.11 -6.89
CA ASN A 229 6.86 4.27 -6.99
C ASN A 229 7.24 3.72 -5.61
N LEU A 230 7.84 2.53 -5.58
CA LEU A 230 8.31 1.91 -4.34
C LEU A 230 9.76 1.45 -4.47
N THR A 231 10.39 1.21 -3.33
CA THR A 231 11.68 0.51 -3.27
C THR A 231 11.50 -1.00 -3.33
N GLY A 232 12.59 -1.74 -3.57
CA GLY A 232 12.56 -3.20 -3.60
C GLY A 232 12.26 -3.82 -2.23
N ASN A 233 12.93 -3.32 -1.18
CA ASN A 233 12.78 -3.76 0.21
C ASN A 233 11.53 -3.15 0.87
N THR A 234 10.36 -3.45 0.34
CA THR A 234 9.06 -3.05 0.89
C THR A 234 8.28 -4.29 1.31
N VAL A 235 7.57 -4.20 2.45
CA VAL A 235 6.72 -5.27 3.00
C VAL A 235 5.45 -4.67 3.59
N VAL A 236 4.35 -5.40 3.58
CA VAL A 236 3.12 -5.03 4.31
C VAL A 236 2.98 -5.99 5.48
N LEU A 237 2.73 -5.47 6.68
CA LEU A 237 2.43 -6.29 7.86
C LEU A 237 0.92 -6.21 8.13
N THR A 238 0.25 -7.36 8.17
CA THR A 238 -1.20 -7.44 8.44
C THR A 238 -1.48 -8.34 9.64
N PHE A 239 -2.43 -7.94 10.47
CA PHE A 239 -2.94 -8.67 11.61
C PHE A 239 -4.44 -8.86 11.45
N ASP A 240 -4.89 -10.11 11.47
CA ASP A 240 -6.32 -10.43 11.37
C ASP A 240 -6.98 -10.48 12.76
N ASP A 241 -8.31 -10.47 12.77
CA ASP A 241 -9.23 -10.59 13.91
C ASP A 241 -9.31 -9.40 14.88
N GLY A 242 -8.30 -8.54 14.98
CA GLY A 242 -8.32 -7.40 15.89
C GLY A 242 -7.94 -7.73 17.34
N TYR A 243 -7.02 -8.66 17.56
CA TYR A 243 -6.64 -9.11 18.90
C TYR A 243 -5.91 -8.05 19.73
N LEU A 244 -6.19 -8.01 21.03
CA LEU A 244 -5.54 -7.13 22.02
C LEU A 244 -4.02 -7.38 22.10
N SER A 245 -3.58 -8.62 21.86
CA SER A 245 -2.15 -8.96 21.84
C SER A 245 -1.34 -8.13 20.85
N VAL A 246 -1.96 -7.72 19.73
CA VAL A 246 -1.29 -6.90 18.71
C VAL A 246 -0.96 -5.53 19.29
N TYR A 247 -1.93 -4.88 19.95
CA TYR A 247 -1.70 -3.63 20.67
C TYR A 247 -0.66 -3.81 21.79
N GLN A 248 -0.75 -4.89 22.55
CA GLN A 248 0.10 -5.10 23.72
C GLN A 248 1.57 -5.39 23.36
N TYR A 249 1.82 -6.17 22.31
CA TYR A 249 3.15 -6.68 21.99
C TYR A 249 3.67 -6.18 20.65
N ALA A 250 2.87 -6.21 19.58
CA ALA A 250 3.36 -5.83 18.26
C ALA A 250 3.57 -4.32 18.12
N VAL A 251 2.61 -3.52 18.57
CA VAL A 251 2.67 -2.04 18.48
C VAL A 251 3.94 -1.45 19.12
N PRO A 252 4.35 -1.78 20.36
CA PRO A 252 5.58 -1.23 20.91
C PRO A 252 6.84 -1.64 20.12
N ILE A 253 6.92 -2.89 19.65
CA ILE A 253 8.04 -3.39 18.82
C ILE A 253 8.09 -2.63 17.49
N LEU A 254 6.96 -2.49 16.80
CA LEU A 254 6.89 -1.76 15.53
C LEU A 254 7.26 -0.29 15.71
N ARG A 255 6.81 0.33 16.80
CA ARG A 255 7.12 1.74 17.13
C ARG A 255 8.62 1.95 17.34
N GLU A 256 9.33 1.02 17.98
CA GLU A 256 10.78 1.09 18.16
C GLU A 256 11.54 1.14 16.83
N HIS A 257 11.02 0.48 15.80
CA HIS A 257 11.62 0.43 14.47
C HIS A 257 11.04 1.45 13.47
N GLY A 258 10.06 2.27 13.88
CA GLY A 258 9.35 3.20 13.00
C GLY A 258 8.60 2.49 11.88
N PHE A 259 8.04 1.32 12.19
CA PHE A 259 7.23 0.51 11.28
C PHE A 259 5.74 0.70 11.55
N HIS A 260 4.96 0.52 10.49
CA HIS A 260 3.50 0.56 10.49
C HIS A 260 2.96 -0.80 10.07
N ALA A 261 1.71 -1.07 10.42
CA ALA A 261 1.02 -2.29 10.05
C ALA A 261 -0.47 -2.04 9.87
N VAL A 262 -1.16 -3.06 9.40
CA VAL A 262 -2.60 -3.05 9.13
C VAL A 262 -3.26 -4.04 10.08
N ASN A 263 -4.35 -3.63 10.69
CA ASN A 263 -5.18 -4.46 11.54
C ASN A 263 -6.57 -4.64 10.91
N PHE A 264 -6.84 -5.82 10.39
CA PHE A 264 -8.16 -6.23 9.93
C PHE A 264 -9.02 -6.63 11.14
N ALA A 265 -9.93 -5.75 11.55
CA ALA A 265 -10.74 -5.92 12.76
C ALA A 265 -12.11 -6.54 12.45
N ILE A 266 -12.55 -7.47 13.30
CA ILE A 266 -13.93 -7.96 13.30
C ILE A 266 -14.80 -6.92 13.99
N GLY A 267 -15.68 -6.26 13.23
CA GLY A 267 -16.43 -5.10 13.70
C GLY A 267 -17.22 -5.37 14.99
N ILE A 268 -17.94 -6.49 15.09
CA ILE A 268 -18.77 -6.79 16.27
C ILE A 268 -17.96 -7.02 17.56
N ARG A 269 -16.64 -7.25 17.46
CA ARG A 269 -15.74 -7.42 18.59
C ARG A 269 -15.24 -6.10 19.16
N ILE A 270 -15.33 -5.01 18.40
CA ILE A 270 -14.88 -3.69 18.83
C ILE A 270 -15.83 -3.15 19.91
N ARG A 271 -15.34 -3.07 21.15
CA ARG A 271 -16.01 -2.44 22.30
C ARG A 271 -15.40 -1.07 22.59
N GLN A 272 -15.82 -0.41 23.67
CA GLN A 272 -15.23 0.88 24.06
C GLN A 272 -13.75 0.74 24.45
N ALA A 273 -13.42 -0.32 25.18
CA ALA A 273 -12.06 -0.70 25.54
C ALA A 273 -12.00 -2.23 25.60
N ALA A 274 -10.78 -2.75 25.55
CA ALA A 274 -10.52 -4.18 25.68
C ALA A 274 -10.82 -4.70 27.10
N GLU A 275 -11.06 -6.00 27.19
CA GLU A 275 -11.08 -6.73 28.46
C GLU A 275 -9.66 -6.81 29.06
N PRO A 276 -9.52 -7.04 30.39
CA PRO A 276 -8.21 -7.26 30.99
C PRO A 276 -7.46 -8.40 30.30
N TRP A 277 -6.16 -8.20 30.08
CA TRP A 277 -5.30 -9.20 29.45
C TRP A 277 -5.21 -10.47 30.29
N ASP A 278 -5.38 -11.60 29.63
CA ASP A 278 -5.23 -12.96 30.14
C ASP A 278 -4.74 -13.81 28.96
N PRO A 279 -3.50 -14.35 29.02
CA PRO A 279 -2.91 -15.08 27.89
C PRO A 279 -3.61 -16.40 27.57
N ALA A 280 -4.58 -16.85 28.36
CA ALA A 280 -5.37 -18.06 28.09
C ALA A 280 -6.60 -17.81 27.20
N TYR A 281 -6.94 -16.55 26.90
CA TYR A 281 -8.15 -16.20 26.16
C TYR A 281 -7.85 -15.28 24.97
N LEU A 282 -8.79 -15.24 24.03
CA LEU A 282 -8.77 -14.26 22.96
C LEU A 282 -9.50 -12.99 23.43
N GLN A 283 -8.74 -11.93 23.67
CA GLN A 283 -9.27 -10.57 23.82
C GLN A 283 -9.08 -9.76 22.54
N TYR A 284 -9.96 -8.80 22.34
CA TYR A 284 -9.99 -7.93 21.17
C TYR A 284 -9.73 -6.49 21.58
N MET A 285 -9.09 -5.72 20.70
CA MET A 285 -8.94 -4.28 20.87
C MET A 285 -10.33 -3.61 20.91
N GLY A 286 -10.50 -2.67 21.83
CA GLY A 286 -11.60 -1.71 21.79
C GLY A 286 -11.18 -0.41 21.09
N LEU A 287 -12.10 0.55 21.05
CA LEU A 287 -11.85 1.88 20.49
C LEU A 287 -10.69 2.59 21.18
N LYS A 288 -10.54 2.44 22.50
CA LYS A 288 -9.40 2.99 23.24
C LYS A 288 -8.06 2.51 22.67
N GLU A 289 -7.87 1.20 22.53
CA GLU A 289 -6.61 0.61 22.06
C GLU A 289 -6.36 0.92 20.58
N MET A 290 -7.41 0.92 19.76
CA MET A 290 -7.34 1.33 18.35
C MET A 290 -6.88 2.80 18.23
N ASN A 291 -7.46 3.71 19.02
CA ASN A 291 -7.07 5.13 19.03
C ASN A 291 -5.61 5.31 19.46
N GLU A 292 -5.18 4.62 20.52
CA GLU A 292 -3.82 4.71 21.06
C GLU A 292 -2.76 4.09 20.14
N ALA A 293 -3.16 3.19 19.23
CA ALA A 293 -2.28 2.59 18.23
C ALA A 293 -2.38 3.20 16.84
N GLY A 294 -3.20 4.23 16.63
CA GLY A 294 -3.43 4.83 15.31
C GLY A 294 -2.20 5.44 14.62
N ASP A 295 -1.11 5.68 15.37
CA ASP A 295 0.19 6.06 14.81
C ASP A 295 0.92 4.89 14.13
N ILE A 296 0.60 3.65 14.51
CA ILE A 296 1.25 2.42 14.06
C ILE A 296 0.31 1.55 13.23
N LEU A 297 -0.97 1.48 13.58
CA LEU A 297 -1.96 0.58 12.98
C LEU A 297 -2.97 1.34 12.13
N GLU A 298 -3.05 0.96 10.85
CA GLU A 298 -4.19 1.24 9.99
C GLU A 298 -5.29 0.21 10.28
N HIS A 299 -6.53 0.64 10.56
CA HIS A 299 -7.62 -0.28 10.91
C HIS A 299 -8.59 -0.51 9.73
N GLN A 300 -8.74 -1.78 9.33
CA GLN A 300 -9.47 -2.19 8.13
C GLN A 300 -10.41 -3.37 8.39
N HIS A 301 -11.14 -3.85 7.38
CA HIS A 301 -12.20 -4.83 7.56
C HIS A 301 -11.73 -6.27 7.76
N HIS A 302 -12.33 -6.91 8.76
CA HIS A 302 -12.49 -8.37 8.79
C HIS A 302 -13.96 -8.76 8.95
N THR A 303 -14.85 -8.09 8.20
CA THR A 303 -16.32 -8.15 8.32
C THR A 303 -16.83 -7.61 9.67
N TYR A 304 -18.14 -7.43 9.83
CA TYR A 304 -18.75 -7.07 11.12
C TYR A 304 -19.04 -8.30 11.96
N MET A 305 -19.88 -9.23 11.48
CA MET A 305 -20.28 -10.46 12.16
C MET A 305 -20.13 -11.71 11.29
N MET A 306 -19.60 -11.59 10.07
CA MET A 306 -19.43 -12.71 9.13
C MET A 306 -18.13 -13.50 9.30
N HIS A 307 -17.36 -13.25 10.36
CA HIS A 307 -16.30 -14.14 10.82
C HIS A 307 -16.86 -15.36 11.58
N LEU A 308 -17.84 -16.04 10.97
CA LEU A 308 -18.54 -17.22 11.46
C LEU A 308 -18.81 -18.19 10.30
N ARG A 309 -19.09 -19.45 10.65
CA ARG A 309 -19.49 -20.50 9.72
C ARG A 309 -20.88 -21.00 10.04
N VAL A 310 -21.62 -21.36 9.00
CA VAL A 310 -22.90 -22.05 9.10
C VAL A 310 -22.64 -23.43 9.67
N LYS A 311 -23.36 -23.81 10.72
CA LYS A 311 -23.06 -25.03 11.47
C LYS A 311 -23.28 -26.30 10.63
N GLU A 312 -24.27 -26.29 9.75
CA GLU A 312 -24.71 -27.43 8.96
C GLU A 312 -23.81 -27.68 7.75
N THR A 313 -23.40 -26.62 7.04
CA THR A 313 -22.59 -26.72 5.81
C THR A 313 -21.10 -26.50 6.07
N ASN A 314 -20.74 -25.91 7.22
CA ASN A 314 -19.41 -25.40 7.52
C ASN A 314 -18.93 -24.30 6.55
N ASN A 315 -19.81 -23.73 5.73
CA ASN A 315 -19.49 -22.62 4.84
C ASN A 315 -19.31 -21.33 5.63
N PRO A 316 -18.38 -20.43 5.23
CA PRO A 316 -18.32 -19.07 5.75
C PRO A 316 -19.59 -18.31 5.45
N TYR A 317 -19.96 -17.40 6.34
CA TYR A 317 -21.12 -16.52 6.13
C TYR A 317 -21.00 -15.68 4.86
N MET A 318 -19.78 -15.27 4.48
CA MET A 318 -19.51 -14.54 3.24
C MET A 318 -19.82 -15.33 1.96
N ILE A 319 -19.95 -16.67 2.04
CA ILE A 319 -20.28 -17.55 0.89
C ILE A 319 -21.73 -18.04 0.99
N GLU A 320 -22.24 -18.22 2.21
CA GLU A 320 -23.61 -18.72 2.38
C GLU A 320 -24.67 -17.64 2.17
N PHE A 321 -24.40 -16.41 2.59
CA PHE A 321 -25.41 -15.36 2.60
C PHE A 321 -25.48 -14.58 1.30
N GLU A 322 -26.67 -14.08 0.99
CA GLU A 322 -26.93 -13.27 -0.20
C GLU A 322 -26.16 -11.93 -0.17
N GLU A 323 -25.87 -11.41 -1.36
CA GLU A 323 -25.09 -10.19 -1.56
C GLU A 323 -25.56 -9.01 -0.70
N SER A 324 -26.87 -8.80 -0.57
CA SER A 324 -27.47 -7.71 0.22
C SER A 324 -27.13 -7.81 1.72
N ALA A 325 -27.03 -9.04 2.26
CA ALA A 325 -26.66 -9.29 3.65
C ALA A 325 -25.17 -9.05 3.87
N ILE A 326 -24.33 -9.44 2.90
CA ILE A 326 -22.89 -9.17 2.93
C ILE A 326 -22.63 -7.66 2.88
N ILE A 327 -23.30 -6.93 2.00
CA ILE A 327 -23.23 -5.46 1.92
C ILE A 327 -23.61 -4.85 3.27
N ALA A 328 -24.73 -5.25 3.87
CA ALA A 328 -25.18 -4.72 5.15
C ALA A 328 -24.17 -5.00 6.29
N ASP A 329 -23.54 -6.16 6.29
CA ASP A 329 -22.48 -6.50 7.25
C ASP A 329 -21.23 -5.63 7.08
N LEU A 330 -20.77 -5.43 5.84
CA LEU A 330 -19.64 -4.57 5.54
C LEU A 330 -19.94 -3.11 5.93
N GLU A 331 -21.13 -2.57 5.64
CA GLU A 331 -21.51 -1.22 6.05
C GLU A 331 -21.52 -1.06 7.59
N LEU A 332 -22.04 -2.05 8.32
CA LEU A 332 -21.98 -2.05 9.80
C LEU A 332 -20.54 -2.08 10.30
N GLY A 333 -19.66 -2.85 9.64
CA GLY A 333 -18.24 -2.91 9.95
C GLY A 333 -17.56 -1.56 9.77
N LYS A 334 -17.86 -0.84 8.67
CA LYS A 334 -17.29 0.48 8.36
C LYS A 334 -17.65 1.47 9.45
N ILE A 335 -18.93 1.54 9.77
CA ILE A 335 -19.46 2.41 10.81
C ILE A 335 -18.83 2.08 12.16
N GLN A 336 -18.62 0.80 12.46
CA GLN A 336 -18.07 0.39 13.75
C GLN A 336 -16.56 0.69 13.87
N ILE A 337 -15.78 0.47 12.81
CA ILE A 337 -14.34 0.79 12.76
C ILE A 337 -14.13 2.31 12.78
N ASN A 338 -14.92 3.07 12.02
CA ASN A 338 -14.87 4.53 11.94
C ASN A 338 -15.23 5.26 13.25
N LYS A 339 -15.71 4.54 14.29
CA LYS A 339 -15.83 5.13 15.63
C LYS A 339 -14.46 5.37 16.29
N SER A 340 -13.40 4.75 15.77
CA SER A 340 -12.03 5.03 16.16
C SER A 340 -11.63 6.41 15.65
N ALA A 341 -11.09 7.25 16.53
CA ALA A 341 -10.49 8.53 16.15
C ALA A 341 -9.20 8.38 15.34
N ALA A 342 -8.65 7.16 15.22
CA ALA A 342 -7.57 6.84 14.29
C ALA A 342 -8.05 6.75 12.83
N VAL A 343 -9.36 6.75 12.59
CA VAL A 343 -9.97 6.75 11.25
C VAL A 343 -10.65 8.10 11.06
N ASN A 344 -10.25 8.84 10.02
CA ASN A 344 -10.76 10.20 9.82
C ASN A 344 -12.12 10.20 9.13
N ASP A 345 -12.30 9.29 8.17
CA ASP A 345 -13.51 9.17 7.37
C ASP A 345 -13.86 7.69 7.11
N VAL A 346 -15.16 7.41 7.05
CA VAL A 346 -15.67 6.04 6.85
C VAL A 346 -15.23 5.45 5.51
N SER A 347 -14.95 6.29 4.51
CA SER A 347 -14.43 5.88 3.21
C SER A 347 -12.96 5.42 3.25
N GLU A 348 -12.22 5.71 4.32
CA GLU A 348 -10.87 5.18 4.54
C GLU A 348 -10.89 3.69 4.92
N VAL A 349 -12.02 3.17 5.41
CA VAL A 349 -12.21 1.74 5.70
C VAL A 349 -12.63 1.02 4.41
N LYS A 350 -11.66 0.82 3.51
CA LYS A 350 -11.88 0.34 2.13
C LYS A 350 -11.05 -0.89 1.75
N TYR A 351 -10.46 -1.56 2.72
CA TYR A 351 -9.70 -2.80 2.50
C TYR A 351 -10.24 -3.94 3.35
N LEU A 352 -10.26 -5.15 2.81
CA LEU A 352 -10.87 -6.34 3.44
C LEU A 352 -9.91 -7.53 3.48
N ALA A 353 -9.77 -8.18 4.63
CA ALA A 353 -9.32 -9.57 4.64
C ALA A 353 -10.56 -10.47 4.68
N TYR A 354 -10.69 -11.41 3.74
CA TYR A 354 -11.79 -12.38 3.80
C TYR A 354 -11.59 -13.32 5.01
N PRO A 355 -12.61 -13.56 5.85
CA PRO A 355 -12.56 -14.60 6.88
C PRO A 355 -12.11 -15.94 6.31
N TRP A 356 -11.05 -16.51 6.88
CA TRP A 356 -10.37 -17.73 6.38
C TRP A 356 -9.87 -17.68 4.93
N GLY A 357 -9.78 -16.49 4.32
CA GLY A 357 -9.40 -16.30 2.92
C GLY A 357 -10.43 -16.78 1.90
N GLN A 358 -11.67 -17.07 2.33
CA GLN A 358 -12.70 -17.69 1.51
C GLN A 358 -13.71 -16.66 0.99
N TYR A 359 -14.00 -16.74 -0.30
CA TYR A 359 -14.89 -15.84 -1.04
C TYR A 359 -15.48 -16.56 -2.25
N ASP A 360 -16.53 -15.98 -2.85
CA ASP A 360 -17.10 -16.31 -4.14
C ASP A 360 -17.40 -15.02 -4.94
N ASP A 361 -18.06 -15.14 -6.09
CA ASP A 361 -18.36 -13.99 -6.96
C ASP A 361 -19.35 -13.02 -6.30
N GLU A 362 -20.32 -13.54 -5.54
CA GLU A 362 -21.27 -12.77 -4.74
C GLU A 362 -20.56 -11.96 -3.65
N ALA A 363 -19.63 -12.56 -2.91
CA ALA A 363 -18.81 -11.88 -1.90
C ALA A 363 -17.97 -10.75 -2.51
N ILE A 364 -17.39 -10.98 -3.69
CA ILE A 364 -16.62 -9.97 -4.42
C ILE A 364 -17.54 -8.83 -4.86
N SER A 365 -18.70 -9.13 -5.44
CA SER A 365 -19.68 -8.13 -5.88
C SER A 365 -20.17 -7.28 -4.71
N ALA A 366 -20.51 -7.91 -3.58
CA ALA A 366 -20.88 -7.22 -2.35
C ALA A 366 -19.75 -6.31 -1.85
N SER A 367 -18.52 -6.81 -1.83
CA SER A 367 -17.36 -6.05 -1.37
C SER A 367 -17.13 -4.79 -2.23
N LEU A 368 -17.16 -4.94 -3.56
CA LEU A 368 -17.04 -3.81 -4.49
C LEU A 368 -18.18 -2.81 -4.31
N THR A 369 -19.42 -3.29 -4.17
CA THR A 369 -20.61 -2.45 -3.96
C THR A 369 -20.52 -1.65 -2.66
N SER A 370 -19.97 -2.23 -1.60
CA SER A 370 -19.66 -1.55 -0.34
C SER A 370 -18.45 -0.61 -0.43
N GLY A 371 -17.80 -0.46 -1.58
CA GLY A 371 -16.64 0.41 -1.75
C GLY A 371 -15.35 -0.14 -1.15
N ILE A 372 -15.22 -1.47 -1.06
CA ILE A 372 -13.92 -2.12 -0.85
C ILE A 372 -13.13 -2.05 -2.17
N SER A 373 -11.87 -1.62 -2.07
CA SER A 373 -10.99 -1.36 -3.21
C SER A 373 -9.91 -2.44 -3.38
N MET A 374 -9.50 -3.09 -2.28
CA MET A 374 -8.66 -4.28 -2.29
C MET A 374 -9.14 -5.28 -1.24
N ALA A 375 -9.03 -6.56 -1.56
CA ALA A 375 -9.31 -7.64 -0.64
C ALA A 375 -8.24 -8.73 -0.68
N PHE A 376 -7.98 -9.32 0.49
CA PHE A 376 -6.88 -10.23 0.75
C PHE A 376 -7.36 -11.62 1.13
N THR A 377 -6.63 -12.62 0.62
CA THR A 377 -6.91 -14.04 0.84
C THR A 377 -5.88 -14.66 1.79
N THR A 378 -5.95 -15.97 2.00
CA THR A 378 -4.91 -16.75 2.69
C THR A 378 -4.00 -17.51 1.71
N GLU A 379 -4.17 -17.31 0.41
CA GLU A 379 -3.36 -17.96 -0.61
C GLU A 379 -1.92 -17.45 -0.54
N PRO A 380 -0.91 -18.34 -0.46
CA PRO A 380 0.48 -17.93 -0.36
C PRO A 380 0.95 -17.30 -1.67
N GLY A 381 1.52 -16.10 -1.58
CA GLY A 381 2.03 -15.41 -2.75
C GLY A 381 2.56 -14.01 -2.47
N TYR A 382 2.92 -13.32 -3.53
CA TYR A 382 3.38 -11.94 -3.51
C TYR A 382 2.43 -11.09 -4.34
N VAL A 383 2.17 -9.87 -3.88
CA VAL A 383 1.33 -8.92 -4.61
C VAL A 383 2.14 -8.32 -5.75
N GLN A 384 1.64 -8.43 -6.98
CA GLN A 384 2.31 -7.98 -8.21
C GLN A 384 1.44 -6.98 -8.98
N LEU A 385 2.09 -6.16 -9.82
CA LEU A 385 1.36 -5.27 -10.74
C LEU A 385 0.44 -6.08 -11.65
N GLY A 386 -0.78 -5.57 -11.87
CA GLY A 386 -1.78 -6.19 -12.73
C GLY A 386 -2.55 -7.36 -12.10
N MET A 387 -2.33 -7.68 -10.82
CA MET A 387 -3.16 -8.65 -10.10
C MET A 387 -4.59 -8.13 -9.88
N GLU A 388 -5.55 -9.07 -9.80
CA GLU A 388 -6.92 -8.78 -9.41
C GLU A 388 -6.96 -8.37 -7.92
N LYS A 389 -7.29 -7.09 -7.67
CA LYS A 389 -7.20 -6.49 -6.32
C LYS A 389 -8.14 -7.08 -5.29
N MET A 390 -9.19 -7.78 -5.72
CA MET A 390 -10.13 -8.44 -4.82
C MET A 390 -9.68 -9.84 -4.39
N LYS A 391 -8.49 -10.30 -4.78
CA LYS A 391 -7.97 -11.65 -4.48
C LYS A 391 -6.47 -11.64 -4.16
N LEU A 392 -5.99 -10.59 -3.50
CA LEU A 392 -4.56 -10.42 -3.25
C LEU A 392 -4.01 -11.52 -2.31
N PRO A 393 -2.89 -12.17 -2.64
CA PRO A 393 -2.31 -13.22 -1.82
C PRO A 393 -1.58 -12.64 -0.60
N ARG A 394 -1.38 -13.49 0.42
CA ARG A 394 -0.63 -13.15 1.65
C ARG A 394 0.31 -14.26 2.08
N GLN A 395 1.38 -13.92 2.79
CA GLN A 395 2.32 -14.84 3.39
C GLN A 395 1.92 -15.11 4.84
N GLY A 396 1.26 -16.24 5.09
CA GLY A 396 0.95 -16.69 6.45
C GLY A 396 2.21 -16.92 7.29
N ILE A 397 2.21 -16.39 8.51
CA ILE A 397 3.23 -16.64 9.53
C ILE A 397 2.63 -17.54 10.61
N ALA A 398 3.34 -18.61 10.94
CA ALA A 398 2.88 -19.65 11.85
C ALA A 398 3.92 -19.93 12.92
N GLN A 399 3.47 -20.44 14.07
CA GLN A 399 4.32 -20.84 15.20
C GLN A 399 5.41 -21.83 14.78
N SER A 400 5.06 -22.80 13.92
CA SER A 400 5.99 -23.82 13.43
C SER A 400 6.99 -23.32 12.38
N HIS A 401 6.85 -22.09 11.87
CA HIS A 401 7.80 -21.57 10.89
C HIS A 401 9.12 -21.18 11.57
N PRO A 402 10.23 -21.92 11.34
CA PRO A 402 11.52 -21.50 11.83
C PRO A 402 11.93 -20.17 11.17
N PHE A 403 12.82 -19.42 11.80
CA PHE A 403 13.21 -18.09 11.31
C PHE A 403 13.70 -18.07 9.85
N HIS A 404 14.40 -19.11 9.38
CA HIS A 404 14.83 -19.18 7.98
C HIS A 404 13.65 -19.33 6.98
N TYR A 405 12.48 -19.82 7.40
CA TYR A 405 11.26 -19.80 6.57
C TYR A 405 10.71 -18.38 6.43
N PHE A 406 10.78 -17.57 7.48
CA PHE A 406 10.45 -16.15 7.38
C PHE A 406 11.34 -15.44 6.35
N ILE A 407 12.66 -15.67 6.37
CA ILE A 407 13.58 -15.10 5.37
C ILE A 407 13.14 -15.49 3.96
N LYS A 408 12.88 -16.78 3.71
CA LYS A 408 12.42 -17.26 2.40
C LYS A 408 11.10 -16.62 1.96
N LYS A 409 10.15 -16.41 2.88
CA LYS A 409 8.86 -15.73 2.64
C LYS A 409 8.98 -14.24 2.35
N ILE A 410 10.11 -13.64 2.70
CA ILE A 410 10.42 -12.24 2.43
C ILE A 410 11.24 -12.10 1.14
N GLU A 411 12.13 -13.04 0.85
CA GLU A 411 13.01 -13.03 -0.32
C GLU A 411 12.42 -13.64 -1.60
N GLY A 412 11.28 -14.33 -1.50
CA GLY A 412 10.55 -14.89 -2.64
C GLY A 412 11.02 -16.29 -3.01
N THR A 413 11.52 -17.03 -2.01
CA THR A 413 12.16 -18.34 -2.20
C THR A 413 11.55 -19.41 -1.28
N PHE A 414 10.32 -19.19 -0.79
CA PHE A 414 9.63 -20.08 0.14
C PHE A 414 9.01 -21.28 -0.56
#